data_AF-A0A7X9S1B5-F1
#
_entry.id   AF-A0A7X9S1B5-F1
#
_cell.length_a   1.000
_cell.length_b   1.000
_cell.length_c   1.000
_cell.angle_alpha   90.00
_cell.angle_beta   90.00
_cell.angle_gamma   90.00
#
_symmetry.space_group_name_H-M   'P 1'
#
loop_
_entity.id
_entity.type
_entity.pdbx_description
1 polymer ?
#
loop_
_entity_poly.entity_id
_entity_poly.type
_entity_poly.pdbx_seq_one_letter_code
_entity_poly.pdbx_strand_id
1 'polypeptide(L)'
;MQMIYKLVFSKQVVTTALKLSIIVGTILAFINHGESIIGNTLSNKQVIQILITYFVPYAVSTYSSVKAITANTKKIEKTRKVGG
;
A
#
# COMPACT_ATOMS: atom_id res chain seq x y z
N MET A 1 8.35 -20.15 -4.46
CA MET A 1 8.26 -18.83 -3.79
C MET A 1 8.58 -17.63 -4.70
N GLN A 2 9.13 -17.79 -5.91
CA GLN A 2 9.54 -16.66 -6.77
C GLN A 2 8.40 -15.86 -7.44
N MET A 3 7.17 -16.38 -7.48
CA MET A 3 6.02 -15.71 -8.14
C MET A 3 5.56 -14.44 -7.42
N ILE A 4 5.76 -14.33 -6.10
CA ILE A 4 5.21 -13.22 -5.29
C ILE A 4 5.94 -11.91 -5.62
N TYR A 5 7.25 -11.93 -5.83
CA TYR A 5 8.03 -10.73 -6.13
C TYR A 5 7.57 -10.06 -7.43
N LYS A 6 7.35 -10.84 -8.49
CA LYS A 6 6.82 -10.30 -9.76
C LYS A 6 5.44 -9.67 -9.60
N LEU A 7 4.63 -10.19 -8.68
CA LEU A 7 3.29 -9.69 -8.42
C LEU A 7 3.31 -8.38 -7.61
N VAL A 8 4.18 -8.29 -6.61
CA VAL A 8 4.41 -7.08 -5.79
C VAL A 8 4.86 -5.92 -6.69
N PHE A 9 5.76 -6.19 -7.62
CA PHE A 9 6.24 -5.20 -8.59
C PHE A 9 5.35 -5.07 -9.84
N SER A 10 4.17 -5.70 -9.86
CA SER A 10 3.28 -5.58 -11.01
C SER A 10 2.73 -4.16 -11.10
N LYS A 11 2.65 -3.65 -12.33
CA LYS A 11 2.20 -2.28 -12.61
C LYS A 11 0.83 -1.96 -11.99
N GLN A 12 -0.06 -2.97 -11.91
CA GLN A 12 -1.39 -2.84 -11.31
C GLN A 12 -1.32 -2.67 -9.78
N VAL A 13 -0.51 -3.49 -9.09
CA VAL A 13 -0.35 -3.42 -7.63
C VAL A 13 0.35 -2.11 -7.24
N VAL A 14 1.43 -1.76 -7.95
CA VAL A 14 2.21 -0.54 -7.65
C VAL A 14 1.39 0.73 -7.88
N THR A 15 0.64 0.85 -8.98
CA THR A 15 -0.17 2.05 -9.26
C THR A 15 -1.31 2.23 -8.26
N THR A 16 -1.95 1.13 -7.84
CA THR A 16 -3.02 1.15 -6.83
C THR A 16 -2.45 1.54 -5.47
N ALA A 17 -1.36 0.90 -5.06
CA ALA A 17 -0.69 1.19 -3.79
C ALA A 17 -0.16 2.62 -3.73
N LEU A 18 0.39 3.13 -4.83
CA LEU A 18 0.89 4.50 -4.91
C LEU A 18 -0.25 5.53 -4.81
N LYS A 19 -1.36 5.34 -5.54
CA LYS A 19 -2.53 6.23 -5.42
C LYS A 19 -3.08 6.27 -4.01
N LEU A 20 -3.27 5.09 -3.39
CA LEU A 20 -3.79 5.00 -2.03
C LEU A 20 -2.81 5.60 -1.01
N SER A 21 -1.51 5.35 -1.17
CA SER A 21 -0.47 5.94 -0.33
C SER A 21 -0.48 7.47 -0.42
N ILE A 22 -0.60 8.03 -1.63
CA ILE A 22 -0.65 9.49 -1.81
C ILE A 22 -1.90 10.07 -1.16
N ILE A 23 -3.08 9.50 -1.41
CA ILE A 23 -4.34 10.04 -0.89
C ILE A 23 -4.39 9.94 0.64
N VAL A 24 -4.21 8.73 1.18
CA VAL A 24 -4.30 8.47 2.62
C VAL A 24 -3.14 9.12 3.36
N GLY A 25 -1.93 9.05 2.80
CA GLY A 25 -0.75 9.67 3.39
C GLY A 25 -0.84 11.19 3.44
N THR A 26 -1.40 11.83 2.41
CA THR A 26 -1.60 13.30 2.42
C THR A 26 -2.64 13.71 3.45
N ILE A 27 -3.74 12.96 3.58
CA ILE A 27 -4.78 13.22 4.58
C ILE A 27 -4.21 13.08 6.00
N LEU A 28 -3.51 11.98 6.31
CA LEU A 28 -2.94 11.79 7.64
C LEU A 28 -1.82 12.80 7.93
N ALA A 29 -0.97 13.15 6.94
CA ALA A 29 0.10 14.12 7.15
C ALA A 29 -0.47 15.50 7.50
N PHE A 30 -1.58 15.88 6.85
CA PHE A 30 -2.29 17.12 7.14
C PHE A 30 -2.94 17.11 8.52
N ILE A 31 -3.57 16.00 8.92
CA ILE A 31 -4.16 15.84 10.27
C ILE A 31 -3.09 15.87 11.36
N ASN A 32 -1.98 15.16 11.15
CA ASN A 32 -1.02 14.86 12.22
C ASN A 32 0.09 15.92 12.33
N HIS A 33 0.39 16.64 11.25
CA HIS A 33 1.47 17.61 11.19
C HIS A 33 1.07 18.95 10.56
N GLY A 34 -0.21 19.18 10.25
CA GLY A 34 -0.69 20.42 9.63
C GLY A 34 -0.26 21.68 10.39
N GLU A 35 -0.41 21.72 11.72
CA GLU A 35 0.00 22.87 12.52
C GLU A 35 1.52 23.09 12.53
N SER A 36 2.34 22.03 12.55
CA SER A 36 3.81 22.14 12.52
C SER A 36 4.38 22.46 11.15
N ILE A 37 3.69 22.06 10.07
CA ILE A 37 4.04 22.44 8.69
C ILE A 37 3.76 23.93 8.48
N ILE A 38 2.62 24.43 8.98
CA ILE A 38 2.23 25.85 8.88
C ILE A 38 3.11 26.72 9.81
N GLY A 39 3.50 26.21 10.97
CA GLY A 39 4.39 26.90 11.92
C GLY A 39 5.89 26.81 11.63
N ASN A 40 6.30 26.05 10.60
CA ASN A 40 7.70 25.83 10.20
C ASN A 40 8.63 25.28 11.30
N THR A 41 8.09 24.51 12.25
CA THR A 41 8.82 23.92 13.40
C THR A 41 9.11 22.44 13.23
N LEU A 42 9.23 21.97 11.98
CA LEU A 42 9.41 20.55 11.66
C LEU A 42 10.68 19.98 12.30
N SER A 43 10.50 19.17 13.34
CA SER A 43 11.57 18.42 14.00
C SER A 43 11.85 17.11 13.24
N ASN A 44 13.07 16.56 13.37
CA ASN A 44 13.45 15.26 12.80
C ASN A 44 12.45 14.13 13.16
N LYS A 45 11.82 14.20 14.34
CA LYS A 45 10.80 13.25 14.77
C LYS A 45 9.53 13.30 13.90
N GLN A 46 9.12 14.50 13.48
CA GLN A 46 7.93 14.72 12.66
C GLN A 46 8.18 14.31 11.20
N VAL A 47 9.40 14.48 10.69
CA VAL A 47 9.79 13.96 9.36
C VAL A 47 9.63 12.44 9.30
N ILE A 48 10.08 11.72 10.33
CA ILE A 48 9.91 10.25 10.41
C ILE A 48 8.41 9.88 10.48
N GLN A 49 7.60 10.61 11.23
CA GLN A 49 6.15 10.36 11.29
C GLN A 49 5.46 10.60 9.95
N ILE A 50 5.86 11.64 9.19
CA ILE A 50 5.38 11.87 7.83
C ILE A 50 5.76 10.70 6.92
N LEU A 51 7.00 10.21 6.96
CA LEU A 51 7.42 9.05 6.16
C LEU A 51 6.61 7.79 6.48
N ILE A 52 6.38 7.49 7.77
CA ILE A 52 5.55 6.36 8.21
C ILE A 52 4.11 6.53 7.71
N THR A 53 3.60 7.75 7.73
CA THR A 53 2.24 8.09 7.29
C THR A 53 1.99 7.74 5.82
N TYR A 54 2.98 7.91 4.94
CA TYR A 54 2.88 7.47 3.55
C TYR A 54 3.19 5.97 3.38
N PHE A 55 4.12 5.43 4.19
CA PHE A 55 4.58 4.05 4.09
C PHE A 55 3.51 3.03 4.51
N VAL A 56 2.78 3.28 5.59
CA VAL A 56 1.74 2.38 6.11
C VAL A 56 0.64 2.09 5.08
N PRO A 57 -0.05 3.08 4.48
CA PRO A 57 -1.09 2.81 3.49
C PRO A 57 -0.55 2.14 2.22
N TYR A 58 0.69 2.43 1.82
CA TYR A 58 1.36 1.73 0.72
C TYR A 58 1.54 0.23 1.02
N ALA A 59 2.08 -0.10 2.20
CA ALA A 59 2.33 -1.47 2.63
C ALA A 59 1.02 -2.27 2.75
N VAL A 60 -0.01 -1.67 3.38
CA VAL A 60 -1.33 -2.29 3.56
C VAL A 60 -2.01 -2.56 2.21
N SER A 61 -1.98 -1.60 1.29
CA SER A 61 -2.53 -1.78 -0.06
C SER A 61 -1.83 -2.90 -0.80
N THR A 62 -0.49 -2.90 -0.81
CA THR A 62 0.33 -3.92 -1.49
C THR A 62 0.06 -5.32 -0.93
N TYR A 63 0.07 -5.49 0.38
CA TYR A 63 -0.19 -6.78 1.03
C TYR A 63 -1.60 -7.31 0.71
N SER A 64 -2.60 -6.44 0.78
CA SER A 64 -3.99 -6.79 0.50
C SER A 64 -4.18 -7.21 -0.96
N SER A 65 -3.59 -6.49 -1.91
CA SER A 65 -3.65 -6.84 -3.34
C SER A 65 -2.99 -8.18 -3.63
N VAL A 66 -1.79 -8.44 -3.10
CA VAL A 66 -1.08 -9.72 -3.30
C VAL A 66 -1.89 -10.89 -2.74
N LYS A 67 -2.44 -10.73 -1.52
CA LYS A 67 -3.29 -11.75 -0.89
C LYS A 67 -4.55 -12.03 -1.72
N ALA A 68 -5.22 -10.99 -2.19
CA ALA A 68 -6.44 -11.12 -3.01
C ALA A 68 -6.16 -11.82 -4.35
N ILE A 69 -5.11 -11.42 -5.05
CA ILE A 69 -4.74 -12.05 -6.33
C ILE A 69 -4.39 -13.53 -6.12
N THR A 70 -3.58 -13.85 -5.10
CA THR A 70 -3.20 -15.24 -4.80
C THR A 70 -4.42 -16.10 -4.44
N ALA A 71 -5.38 -15.55 -3.68
CA ALA A 71 -6.62 -16.24 -3.34
C ALA A 71 -7.50 -16.51 -4.57
N ASN A 72 -7.62 -15.53 -5.48
CA ASN A 72 -8.37 -15.69 -6.72
C ASN A 72 -7.73 -16.73 -7.66
N THR A 73 -6.40 -16.75 -7.80
CA THR A 73 -5.70 -17.76 -8.60
C THR A 73 -5.98 -19.18 -8.10
N LYS A 74 -5.91 -19.42 -6.78
CA LYS A 74 -6.25 -20.73 -6.19
C LYS A 74 -7.71 -21.14 -6.43
N LYS A 75 -8.63 -20.18 -6.39
CA LYS A 75 -10.07 -20.43 -6.66
C LYS A 75 -10.29 -20.87 -8.11
N ILE A 76 -9.65 -20.19 -9.06
CA ILE A 76 -9.73 -20.52 -10.50
C ILE A 76 -9.18 -21.94 -10.77
N GLU A 77 -8.03 -22.28 -10.19
CA GLU A 77 -7.45 -23.63 -10.33
C GLU A 77 -8.37 -24.72 -9.77
N LYS A 78 -9.01 -24.48 -8.62
CA LYS A 78 -9.97 -25.42 -8.02
C LYS A 78 -11.19 -25.61 -8.93
N THR A 79 -11.74 -24.53 -9.50
CA THR A 79 -12.88 -24.62 -10.43
C THR A 79 -12.52 -25.39 -11.70
N ARG A 80 -11.31 -25.18 -12.26
CA ARG A 80 -10.85 -25.90 -13.46
C ARG A 80 -10.68 -27.41 -13.23
N LYS A 81 -10.34 -27.84 -12.01
CA LYS A 81 -10.16 -29.28 -11.67
C LYS A 81 -11.45 -30.03 -11.35
N VAL A 82 -12.55 -29.32 -11.10
CA VAL A 82 -13.84 -29.93 -10.74
C VAL A 82 -14.78 -30.02 -11.95
N GLY A 83 -14.57 -29.19 -12.97
CA GLY A 83 -15.38 -29.16 -14.19
C GLY A 83 -14.78 -29.86 -15.42
N GLY A 84 -13.69 -30.60 -15.26
CA GLY A 84 -13.08 -31.44 -16.31
C GLY A 84 -12.86 -32.84 -15.78
#